data_AF-A0A830CES3-F1
#
_entry.id   AF-A0A830CES3-F1
#
_cell.length_a   1.000
_cell.length_b   1.000
_cell.length_c   1.000
_cell.angle_alpha   90.00
_cell.angle_beta   90.00
_cell.angle_gamma   90.00
#
_symmetry.space_group_name_H-M   'P 1'
#
loop_
_entity.id
_entity.type
_entity.pdbx_description
1 polymer ?
#
loop_
_entity_poly.entity_id
_entity_poly.type
_entity_poly.pdbx_seq_one_letter_code
_entity_poly.pdbx_strand_id
1 'polypeptide(L)'
;MIYIMTRTSISSAYPVFAQQAVLPDTVFEAVVRIPYDKQVKQVLANGKKGGLNVGAVLILPEGFELAPSDRISPEMKEKIGNLSFQSYRPNKKNILVIGPVPGQKYSEIAFPILSLDPLLRKMFTS
;
A
#
# COMPACT_ATOMS: atom_id res chain seq x y z
N MET A 1 -11.32 -5.66 -7.60
CA MET A 1 -11.06 -4.62 -8.62
C MET A 1 -10.33 -3.47 -7.92
N ILE A 2 -9.04 -3.23 -8.21
CA ILE A 2 -8.20 -2.25 -7.51
C ILE A 2 -8.05 -1.01 -8.40
N TYR A 3 -8.31 0.19 -7.87
CA TYR A 3 -8.21 1.45 -8.60
C TYR A 3 -7.01 2.25 -8.11
N ILE A 4 -6.01 2.45 -8.97
CA ILE A 4 -4.89 3.37 -8.73
C ILE A 4 -5.31 4.74 -9.28
N MET A 5 -5.73 5.67 -8.41
CA MET A 5 -6.08 7.04 -8.81
C MET A 5 -4.89 7.97 -8.61
N THR A 6 -4.22 8.36 -9.71
CA THR A 6 -3.35 9.55 -9.77
C THR A 6 -3.96 10.56 -10.74
N ARG A 7 -3.93 11.86 -10.42
CA ARG A 7 -4.31 12.96 -11.34
C ARG A 7 -3.22 13.21 -12.40
N THR A 8 -2.94 12.20 -13.20
CA THR A 8 -2.15 12.26 -14.44
C THR A 8 -2.72 11.18 -15.36
N SER A 9 -2.74 11.41 -16.68
CA SER A 9 -3.52 10.70 -17.71
C SER A 9 -3.26 9.19 -17.90
N ILE A 10 -2.65 8.49 -16.94
CA ILE A 10 -2.34 7.06 -17.02
C ILE A 10 -2.60 6.42 -15.66
N SER A 11 -3.83 5.96 -15.42
CA SER A 11 -4.13 4.99 -14.35
C SER A 11 -3.85 3.58 -14.90
N SER A 12 -2.93 2.84 -14.29
CA SER A 12 -2.62 1.46 -14.66
C SER A 12 -2.93 0.53 -13.50
N ALA A 13 -3.37 -0.70 -13.78
CA ALA A 13 -3.56 -1.74 -12.78
C ALA A 13 -2.31 -2.62 -12.74
N TYR A 14 -1.71 -2.75 -11.56
CA TYR A 14 -0.49 -3.53 -11.37
C TYR A 14 -0.73 -4.79 -10.54
N PRO A 15 0.05 -5.86 -10.77
CA PRO A 15 -0.04 -7.06 -9.96
C PRO A 15 0.37 -6.77 -8.52
N VAL A 16 -0.41 -7.31 -7.59
CA VAL A 16 -0.09 -7.34 -6.15
C VAL A 16 0.34 -8.76 -5.81
N PHE A 17 1.45 -8.90 -5.10
CA PHE A 17 1.93 -10.18 -4.60
C PHE A 17 1.63 -10.25 -3.11
N ALA A 18 0.86 -11.26 -2.70
CA ALA A 18 0.50 -11.53 -1.32
C ALA A 18 0.57 -13.04 -1.06
N GLN A 19 0.62 -13.45 0.21
CA GLN A 19 0.58 -14.86 0.57
C GLN A 19 -0.75 -15.49 0.15
N GLN A 20 -0.71 -16.72 -0.39
CA GLN A 20 -1.89 -17.44 -0.87
C GLN A 20 -2.89 -17.74 0.25
N ALA A 21 -2.38 -18.01 1.45
CA ALA A 21 -3.17 -18.19 2.66
C ALA A 21 -2.51 -17.40 3.79
N VAL A 22 -3.34 -16.75 4.60
CA VAL A 22 -2.92 -16.00 5.77
C VAL A 22 -3.63 -16.56 6.98
N LEU A 23 -2.89 -16.79 8.05
CA LEU A 23 -3.47 -17.18 9.33
C LEU A 23 -4.23 -15.99 9.94
N PRO A 24 -5.25 -16.24 10.77
CA PRO A 24 -5.90 -15.20 11.54
C PRO A 24 -4.94 -14.41 12.44
N ASP A 25 -5.32 -13.16 12.74
CA ASP A 25 -4.55 -12.22 13.60
C ASP A 25 -3.03 -12.18 13.31
N THR A 26 -2.65 -12.36 12.05
CA THR A 26 -1.26 -12.45 11.61
C THR A 26 -0.90 -11.25 10.75
N VAL A 27 0.31 -10.73 10.95
CA VAL A 27 0.89 -9.69 10.10
C VAL A 27 1.60 -10.35 8.91
N PHE A 28 1.27 -9.91 7.70
CA PHE A 28 1.92 -10.35 6.47
C PHE A 28 2.23 -9.17 5.54
N GLU A 29 3.18 -9.38 4.63
CA GLU A 29 3.57 -8.38 3.64
C GLU A 29 2.73 -8.54 2.36
N ALA A 30 2.10 -7.46 1.89
CA ALA A 30 1.55 -7.36 0.54
C ALA A 30 2.42 -6.41 -0.30
N VAL A 31 3.04 -6.92 -1.36
CA VAL A 31 3.98 -6.15 -2.19
C VAL A 31 3.28 -5.65 -3.45
N VAL A 32 3.25 -4.33 -3.61
CA VAL A 32 2.77 -3.66 -4.83
C VAL A 32 3.98 -3.24 -5.67
N ARG A 33 4.05 -3.74 -6.89
CA ARG A 33 5.09 -3.36 -7.86
C ARG A 33 4.52 -2.34 -8.82
N ILE A 34 5.20 -1.21 -8.97
CA ILE A 34 4.82 -0.13 -9.88
C ILE A 34 5.88 -0.07 -10.98
N PRO A 35 5.81 -0.92 -12.02
CA PRO A 35 6.73 -0.86 -13.14
C PRO A 35 6.53 0.46 -13.89
N TYR A 36 7.62 1.20 -14.05
CA TYR A 36 7.67 2.36 -14.92
C TYR A 36 9.10 2.53 -15.43
N ASP A 37 9.25 3.22 -16.55
CA ASP A 37 10.57 3.50 -17.11
C ASP A 37 11.30 4.57 -16.29
N LYS A 38 12.37 4.16 -15.59
CA LYS A 38 13.18 5.05 -14.74
C LYS A 38 13.97 6.10 -15.53
N GLN A 39 14.14 5.91 -16.85
CA GLN A 39 14.80 6.87 -17.73
C GLN A 39 13.85 7.99 -18.17
N VAL A 40 12.54 7.74 -18.14
CA VAL A 40 11.53 8.74 -18.47
C VAL A 40 11.48 9.80 -17.37
N LYS A 41 11.44 11.06 -17.80
CA LYS A 41 11.30 12.23 -16.92
C LYS A 41 9.99 12.93 -17.23
N GLN A 42 9.26 13.32 -16.19
CA GLN A 42 8.05 14.13 -16.33
C GLN A 42 8.41 15.61 -16.35
N VAL A 43 7.58 16.42 -17.01
CA VAL A 43 7.67 17.88 -16.89
C VAL A 43 7.03 18.27 -15.56
N LEU A 44 7.82 18.87 -14.67
CA LEU A 44 7.36 19.37 -13.39
C LEU A 44 6.57 20.68 -13.55
N ALA A 45 5.89 21.12 -12.50
CA ALA A 45 5.12 22.37 -12.49
C ALA A 45 5.95 23.63 -12.83
N ASN A 46 7.28 23.56 -12.66
CA ASN A 46 8.21 24.63 -13.02
C ASN A 46 8.75 24.55 -14.46
N GLY A 47 8.21 23.65 -15.29
CA GLY A 47 8.62 23.42 -16.68
C GLY A 47 9.90 22.60 -16.86
N LYS A 48 10.61 22.23 -15.79
CA LYS A 48 11.82 21.40 -15.87
C LYS A 48 11.49 19.91 -15.91
N LYS A 49 12.35 19.12 -16.54
CA LYS A 49 12.25 17.65 -16.52
C LYS A 49 12.74 17.11 -15.16
N GLY A 50 11.89 16.36 -14.46
CA GLY A 50 12.17 15.72 -13.17
C GLY A 50 11.76 14.25 -13.13
N GLY A 51 12.12 13.56 -12.05
CA GLY A 51 11.70 12.17 -11.82
C GLY A 51 10.19 12.05 -11.59
N LEU A 52 9.66 10.85 -11.81
CA LEU A 52 8.27 10.54 -11.49
C LEU A 52 8.09 10.25 -9.99
N ASN A 53 6.99 10.74 -9.45
CA ASN A 53 6.49 10.32 -8.15
C ASN A 53 5.44 9.23 -8.35
N VAL A 54 5.38 8.30 -7.42
CA VAL A 54 4.42 7.20 -7.42
C VAL A 54 3.59 7.23 -6.15
N GLY A 55 2.42 6.63 -6.23
CA GLY A 55 1.53 6.39 -5.10
C GLY A 55 0.68 5.17 -5.41
N ALA A 56 0.08 4.60 -4.38
CA ALA A 56 -0.78 3.45 -4.52
C ALA A 56 -1.98 3.57 -3.58
N VAL A 57 -3.09 3.00 -4.03
CA VAL A 57 -4.28 2.75 -3.21
C VAL A 57 -4.49 1.25 -3.18
N LEU A 58 -4.38 0.65 -2.00
CA LEU A 58 -4.59 -0.76 -1.77
C LEU A 58 -5.96 -0.96 -1.12
N ILE A 59 -6.85 -1.66 -1.81
CA ILE A 59 -8.19 -1.99 -1.32
C ILE A 59 -8.17 -3.46 -0.90
N LEU A 60 -8.35 -3.69 0.40
CA LEU A 60 -8.34 -5.01 1.01
C LEU A 60 -9.78 -5.48 1.33
N PRO A 61 -9.99 -6.79 1.49
CA PRO A 61 -11.24 -7.31 2.05
C PRO A 61 -11.54 -6.70 3.42
N GLU A 62 -12.80 -6.70 3.81
CA GLU A 62 -13.19 -6.25 5.15
C GLU A 62 -12.53 -7.11 6.24
N GLY A 63 -12.15 -6.47 7.35
CA GLY A 63 -11.44 -7.11 8.45
C GLY A 63 -9.91 -7.06 8.34
N PHE A 64 -9.37 -6.70 7.18
CA PHE A 64 -7.95 -6.42 7.03
C PHE A 64 -7.68 -4.93 7.30
N GLU A 65 -6.58 -4.66 7.98
CA GLU A 65 -6.14 -3.30 8.27
C GLU A 65 -4.61 -3.19 8.23
N LEU A 66 -4.09 -1.96 8.32
CA LEU A 66 -2.66 -1.73 8.48
C LEU A 66 -2.20 -2.32 9.82
N ALA A 67 -1.12 -3.09 9.82
CA ALA A 67 -0.57 -3.61 11.06
C ALA A 67 -0.09 -2.47 11.97
N PRO A 68 -0.37 -2.54 13.28
CA PRO A 68 0.10 -1.54 14.22
C PRO A 68 1.62 -1.65 14.40
N SER A 69 2.28 -0.51 14.66
CA SER A 69 3.75 -0.39 14.63
C SER A 69 4.50 -1.30 15.60
N ASP A 70 3.85 -1.76 16.66
CA ASP A 70 4.36 -2.71 17.65
C ASP A 70 4.39 -4.15 17.13
N ARG A 71 3.52 -4.50 16.17
CA ARG A 71 3.47 -5.84 15.54
C ARG A 71 4.30 -5.99 14.27
N ILE A 72 4.88 -4.89 13.77
CA ILE A 72 5.76 -4.92 12.59
C ILE A 72 7.18 -5.30 13.03
N SER A 73 7.69 -6.40 12.48
CA SER A 73 9.06 -6.87 12.70
C SER A 73 10.11 -5.82 12.27
N PRO A 74 11.31 -5.82 12.89
CA PRO A 74 12.38 -4.91 12.51
C PRO A 74 12.75 -5.00 11.02
N GLU A 75 12.78 -6.21 10.46
CA GLU A 75 13.06 -6.44 9.03
C GLU A 75 12.03 -5.77 8.12
N MET A 76 10.73 -5.89 8.45
CA MET A 76 9.66 -5.22 7.71
C MET A 76 9.77 -3.70 7.81
N LYS A 77 10.08 -3.17 9.00
CA LYS A 77 10.27 -1.72 9.20
C LYS A 77 11.39 -1.17 8.33
N GLU A 78 12.48 -1.92 8.17
CA GLU A 78 13.59 -1.51 7.31
C GLU A 78 13.17 -1.46 5.83
N LYS A 79 12.42 -2.47 5.34
CA LYS A 79 11.88 -2.49 3.97
C LYS A 79 10.90 -1.35 3.69
N ILE A 80 10.04 -1.04 4.67
CA ILE A 80 9.08 0.07 4.59
C ILE A 80 9.81 1.42 4.64
N GLY A 81 10.88 1.52 5.42
CA GLY A 81 11.65 2.74 5.60
C GLY A 81 10.79 3.89 6.11
N ASN A 82 10.80 5.00 5.38
CA ASN A 82 10.09 6.23 5.77
C ASN A 82 8.72 6.37 5.08
N LEU A 83 8.14 5.26 4.58
CA LEU A 83 6.82 5.28 3.98
C LEU A 83 5.74 5.46 5.08
N SER A 84 4.82 6.39 4.85
CA SER A 84 3.69 6.66 5.75
C SER A 84 2.39 6.21 5.10
N PHE A 85 1.79 5.17 5.65
CA PHE A 85 0.50 4.65 5.18
C PHE A 85 -0.64 5.38 5.87
N GLN A 86 -1.67 5.70 5.10
CA GLN A 86 -2.87 6.34 5.62
C GLN A 86 -4.10 5.51 5.27
N SER A 87 -5.07 5.44 6.18
CA SER A 87 -6.39 4.94 5.82
C SER A 87 -7.11 5.99 4.98
N TYR A 88 -7.81 5.57 3.92
CA TYR A 88 -8.54 6.49 3.04
C TYR A 88 -9.61 7.29 3.79
N ARG A 89 -10.24 6.66 4.80
CA ARG A 89 -11.16 7.30 5.75
C ARG A 89 -11.00 6.69 7.14
N PRO A 90 -11.30 7.42 8.24
CA PRO A 90 -11.24 6.87 9.59
C PRO A 90 -12.02 5.57 9.78
N ASN A 91 -13.19 5.45 9.14
CA ASN A 91 -14.08 4.28 9.25
C ASN A 91 -13.81 3.21 8.17
N LYS A 92 -12.81 3.40 7.31
CA LYS A 92 -12.47 2.47 6.21
C LYS A 92 -10.99 2.12 6.29
N LYS A 93 -10.66 1.29 7.28
CA LYS A 93 -9.29 0.84 7.56
C LYS A 93 -8.73 -0.17 6.55
N ASN A 94 -9.61 -0.81 5.78
CA ASN A 94 -9.24 -1.76 4.73
C ASN A 94 -8.82 -1.08 3.42
N ILE A 95 -8.87 0.26 3.34
CA ILE A 95 -8.41 1.02 2.18
C ILE A 95 -7.20 1.83 2.59
N LEU A 96 -6.03 1.46 2.08
CA LEU A 96 -4.76 2.06 2.42
C LEU A 96 -4.25 2.91 1.27
N VAL A 97 -3.74 4.09 1.58
CA VAL A 97 -3.21 5.07 0.64
C VAL A 97 -1.76 5.35 1.01
N ILE A 98 -0.90 5.41 0.00
CA ILE A 98 0.51 5.79 0.13
C ILE A 98 0.89 6.72 -1.01
N GLY A 99 1.72 7.71 -0.70
CA GLY A 99 2.30 8.63 -1.68
C GLY A 99 1.73 10.06 -1.60
N PRO A 100 2.29 10.98 -2.41
CA PRO A 100 3.31 10.75 -3.43
C PRO A 100 4.72 10.52 -2.84
N VAL A 101 5.43 9.52 -3.35
CA VAL A 101 6.83 9.20 -2.99
C VAL A 101 7.72 9.11 -4.23
N PRO A 102 9.05 9.31 -4.12
CA PRO A 102 9.95 9.23 -5.27
C PRO A 102 9.95 7.83 -5.91
N GLY A 103 9.49 7.71 -7.16
CA GLY A 103 9.37 6.41 -7.84
C GLY A 103 10.70 5.69 -8.05
N GLN A 104 11.80 6.44 -8.16
CA GLN A 104 13.12 5.87 -8.40
C GLN A 104 13.56 5.00 -7.23
N LYS A 105 13.19 5.41 -6.01
CA LYS A 105 13.46 4.70 -4.76
C LYS A 105 12.40 3.65 -4.47
N TYR A 106 11.13 3.97 -4.70
CA TYR A 106 9.99 3.13 -4.31
C TYR A 106 9.28 2.54 -5.52
N SER A 107 9.98 1.68 -6.27
CA SER A 107 9.37 0.91 -7.37
C SER A 107 8.57 -0.30 -6.87
N GLU A 108 8.90 -0.78 -5.66
CA GLU A 108 8.15 -1.79 -4.93
C GLU A 108 7.79 -1.22 -3.56
N ILE A 109 6.54 -1.41 -3.14
CA ILE A 109 6.04 -0.96 -1.84
C ILE A 109 5.47 -2.16 -1.10
N ALA A 110 6.06 -2.48 0.05
CA ALA A 110 5.57 -3.51 0.96
C ALA A 110 4.58 -2.89 1.96
N PHE A 111 3.35 -3.38 1.96
CA PHE A 111 2.32 -3.00 2.92
C PHE A 111 2.30 -4.02 4.07
N PRO A 112 2.48 -3.59 5.33
CA PRO A 112 2.32 -4.46 6.48
C PRO A 112 0.82 -4.60 6.78
N ILE A 113 0.24 -5.72 6.41
CA ILE A 113 -1.19 -5.97 6.56
C ILE A 113 -1.43 -6.90 7.74
N LEU A 114 -2.39 -6.52 8.58
CA LEU A 114 -2.93 -7.38 9.61
C LEU A 114 -4.21 -8.05 9.10
N SER A 115 -4.25 -9.38 9.17
CA SER A 115 -5.45 -10.16 8.89
C SER A 115 -6.48 -10.06 10.01
N LEU A 116 -7.75 -10.24 9.67
CA LEU A 116 -8.87 -10.31 10.61
C LEU A 116 -8.66 -11.36 11.72
N ASP A 117 -9.04 -11.01 12.94
CA ASP A 117 -9.29 -11.97 14.02
C ASP A 117 -10.74 -12.49 13.94
N PRO A 118 -10.97 -13.79 13.66
CA PRO A 118 -12.30 -14.41 13.59
C PRO A 118 -13.02 -14.40 14.94
N LEU A 119 -12.32 -14.28 16.06
CA LEU A 119 -12.94 -14.18 17.39
C LEU A 119 -13.62 -12.81 17.57
N LEU A 120 -13.07 -11.75 16.98
CA LEU A 120 -13.65 -10.41 17.04
C LEU A 120 -14.98 -10.31 16.27
N ARG A 121 -15.18 -11.15 15.23
CA ARG A 121 -16.41 -11.16 14.41
C ARG A 121 -17.61 -11.77 15.15
N LYS A 122 -17.38 -12.69 16.09
CA LYS A 122 -18.46 -13.29 16.90
C LYS A 122 -19.13 -12.30 17.85
N MET A 123 -18.42 -11.27 18.32
CA MET A 123 -18.97 -10.28 19.25
C MET A 123 -20.01 -9.34 18.62
N PHE A 124 -20.03 -9.19 17.30
CA PHE A 124 -21.01 -8.36 16.59
C PHE A 124 -22.23 -9.13 16.06
N THR A 125 -22.33 -10.43 16.36
CA THR A 125 -23.37 -11.32 15.80
C THR A 125 -24.11 -12.17 16.84
N SER A 126 -24.01 -11.85 18.14
CA SER A 126 -24.85 -12.47 19.19
C SER A 126 -25.96 -11.54 19.66
#